data_AF-A0A1M6FBV3-F1
#
_entry.id   AF-A0A1M6FBV3-F1
#
_cell.length_a   1.000
_cell.length_b   1.000
_cell.length_c   1.000
_cell.angle_alpha   90.00
_cell.angle_beta   90.00
_cell.angle_gamma   90.00
#
_symmetry.space_group_name_H-M   'P 1'
#
loop_
_entity.id
_entity.type
_entity.pdbx_description
1 polymer ?
#
loop_
_entity_poly.entity_id
_entity_poly.type
_entity_poly.pdbx_seq_one_letter_code
_entity_poly.pdbx_strand_id
1 'polypeptide(L)' 'MLKFIKGHMETIDGVEVYPLISLLIFFLFFVALFWWVFTSKKEYIQEVSNIPLETEKDAAL' A
#
# COMPACT_ATOMS: atom_id res chain seq x y z
N MET A 1 -20.76 -28.63 -2.19
CA MET A 1 -21.63 -27.56 -2.72
C MET A 1 -21.01 -26.73 -3.84
N LEU A 2 -19.68 -26.64 -3.99
CA LEU A 2 -19.02 -25.87 -5.06
C LEU A 2 -19.16 -26.44 -6.48
N LYS A 3 -19.64 -27.68 -6.64
CA LYS A 3 -19.76 -28.36 -7.95
C LYS A 3 -20.70 -27.65 -8.92
N PHE A 4 -21.77 -26.99 -8.44
CA PHE A 4 -22.73 -26.30 -9.30
C PHE A 4 -22.18 -25.00 -9.88
N ILE A 5 -21.36 -24.26 -9.13
CA ILE A 5 -20.80 -22.97 -9.57
C ILE A 5 -19.63 -23.19 -10.53
N LYS A 6 -18.80 -24.22 -10.28
CA LYS A 6 -17.59 -24.50 -11.06
C LYS A 6 -17.91 -24.91 -12.52
N GLY A 7 -18.95 -25.72 -12.72
CA GLY A 7 -19.37 -26.16 -14.06
C GLY A 7 -19.87 -25.02 -14.95
N HIS A 8 -20.60 -24.05 -14.39
CA HIS A 8 -21.06 -22.87 -15.14
C HIS A 8 -19.93 -21.87 -15.41
N MET A 9 -18.97 -21.73 -14.49
CA MET A 9 -17.80 -20.86 -14.70
C MET A 9 -16.86 -21.40 -15.78
N GLU A 10 -16.60 -22.72 -15.83
CA GLU A 10 -15.79 -23.35 -16.88
C GLU A 10 -16.41 -23.24 -18.29
N THR A 11 -17.73 -23.09 -18.39
CA THR A 11 -18.37 -22.88 -19.72
C THR A 11 -18.23 -21.45 -20.22
N ILE A 12 -17.82 -20.51 -19.36
CA ILE A 12 -17.62 -19.11 -19.72
C ILE A 12 -16.19 -18.97 -20.25
N ASP A 13 -16.07 -18.90 -21.57
CA ASP A 13 -14.81 -18.60 -22.23
C ASP A 13 -14.22 -17.29 -21.67
N GLY A 14 -12.96 -17.34 -21.23
CA GLY A 14 -12.25 -16.19 -20.66
C GLY A 14 -12.55 -15.88 -19.18
N VAL A 15 -13.26 -16.75 -18.45
CA VAL A 15 -13.51 -16.56 -17.00
C VAL A 15 -12.23 -16.40 -16.17
N GLU A 16 -11.12 -16.98 -16.63
CA GLU A 16 -9.81 -16.94 -15.98
C GLU A 16 -9.17 -15.54 -15.97
N VAL A 17 -9.64 -14.64 -16.85
CA VAL A 17 -9.14 -13.26 -16.92
C VAL A 17 -9.56 -12.45 -15.70
N TYR A 18 -10.74 -12.72 -15.13
CA TYR A 18 -11.23 -11.95 -13.99
C TYR A 18 -10.35 -12.10 -12.73
N PRO A 19 -9.96 -13.32 -12.30
CA PRO A 19 -8.98 -13.49 -11.22
C PRO A 19 -7.62 -12.84 -11.51
N LEU A 20 -7.13 -12.94 -12.74
CA LEU A 20 -5.81 -12.39 -13.10
C LEU A 20 -5.80 -10.86 -13.04
N ILE A 21 -6.83 -10.22 -13.58
CA ILE A 21 -6.99 -8.76 -13.52
C ILE A 21 -7.21 -8.29 -12.08
N SER A 22 -7.99 -9.01 -11.27
CA SER A 22 -8.19 -8.62 -9.86
C SER A 22 -6.87 -8.66 -9.09
N LEU A 23 -6.04 -9.68 -9.32
CA LEU A 23 -4.72 -9.80 -8.73
C LEU A 23 -3.80 -8.64 -9.16
N LEU A 24 -3.80 -8.29 -10.45
CA LEU A 24 -3.00 -7.19 -10.96
C LEU A 24 -3.44 -5.84 -10.38
N ILE A 25 -4.74 -5.56 -10.35
CA ILE A 25 -5.27 -4.31 -9.78
C ILE A 25 -4.95 -4.23 -8.29
N PHE A 26 -5.17 -5.32 -7.54
CA PHE A 26 -4.83 -5.40 -6.13
C PHE A 26 -3.34 -5.13 -5.91
N PHE A 27 -2.47 -5.81 -6.65
CA PHE A 27 -1.03 -5.62 -6.56
C PHE A 27 -0.60 -4.18 -6.88
N LEU A 28 -1.08 -3.60 -7.98
CA LEU A 28 -0.77 -2.23 -8.37
C LEU A 28 -1.25 -1.20 -7.34
N PHE A 29 -2.42 -1.43 -6.73
CA PHE A 29 -2.91 -0.60 -5.64
C PHE A 29 -1.93 -0.57 -4.46
N PHE A 30 -1.40 -1.73 -4.06
CA PHE A 30 -0.37 -1.79 -3.00
C PHE A 30 0.93 -1.10 -3.41
N VAL A 31 1.39 -1.28 -4.66
CA VAL A 31 2.60 -0.58 -5.15
C VAL A 31 2.43 0.94 -5.08
N ALA A 32 1.28 1.45 -5.51
CA ALA A 32 0.96 2.87 -5.42
C ALA A 32 0.86 3.36 -3.96
N LEU A 33 0.25 2.57 -3.06
CA LEU A 33 0.21 2.88 -1.63
C LEU A 33 1.61 2.93 -1.03
N PHE A 34 2.50 1.98 -1.34
CA PHE A 34 3.87 2.02 -0.86
C PHE A 34 4.59 3.28 -1.35
N TRP A 35 4.46 3.61 -2.63
CA TRP A 35 5.02 4.85 -3.19
C TRP A 35 4.55 6.10 -2.43
N TRP A 36 3.24 6.18 -2.17
CA TRP A 36 2.64 7.29 -1.42
C TRP A 36 3.16 7.35 0.02
N VAL A 37 3.20 6.22 0.74
CA VAL A 37 3.70 6.13 2.11
C VAL A 37 5.16 6.57 2.20
N PHE A 38 6.02 6.12 1.29
CA PHE A 38 7.44 6.52 1.28
C PHE A 38 7.63 8.02 1.03
N THR A 39 6.73 8.63 0.25
CA THR A 39 6.78 10.08 -0.03
C THR A 39 6.30 10.87 1.19
N SER A 40 5.14 10.53 1.76
CA SER A 40 4.56 11.24 2.91
C SER A 40 5.41 11.15 4.19
N LYS A 41 6.16 10.06 4.39
CA LYS A 41 7.04 9.92 5.56
C LYS A 41 8.19 10.94 5.55
N LYS A 42 8.65 11.41 4.38
CA LYS A 42 9.81 12.31 4.30
C LYS A 42 9.48 13.72 4.77
N GLU A 43 8.29 14.21 4.45
CA GLU A 43 7.86 15.57 4.77
C GLU A 43 7.70 15.76 6.30
N TYR A 44 7.06 14.80 6.98
CA TYR A 44 6.92 14.81 8.45
C TYR A 44 8.27 14.64 9.18
N ILE A 45 9.15 13.76 8.69
CA ILE A 45 10.46 13.53 9.32
C ILE A 45 11.36 14.76 9.19
N GLN A 46 11.27 15.51 8.09
CA GLN A 46 12.09 16.71 7.87
C GLN A 46 11.67 17.88 8.77
N GLU A 47 10.37 18.00 9.06
CA GLU A 47 9.84 18.98 10.02
C GLU A 47 10.32 18.66 11.45
N VAL A 48 10.17 17.41 11.89
CA VAL A 48 10.58 16.98 13.23
C VAL A 48 12.11 16.93 13.39
N SER A 49 12.86 16.65 12.31
CA SER A 49 14.34 16.64 12.37
C SER A 49 14.96 18.02 12.56
N ASN A 50 14.23 19.08 12.19
CA ASN A 50 14.66 20.47 12.36
C ASN A 50 14.16 21.09 13.67
N ILE A 51 13.36 20.36 14.45
CA ILE A 51 13.08 20.76 15.83
C ILE A 51 14.40 20.55 16.59
N PRO A 52 15.01 21.62 17.12
CA PRO A 52 16.20 21.46 17.94
C PRO A 52 15.84 20.48 19.04
N LEU A 53 16.57 19.36 19.12
CA LEU A 53 16.49 18.47 20.26
C LEU A 53 16.91 19.32 21.46
N GLU A 54 15.94 19.86 22.21
CA GLU A 54 16.16 20.52 23.49
C GLU A 54 16.67 19.47 24.50
N THR A 55 17.88 19.02 24.27
CA THR A 55 18.79 18.52 25.29
C THR A 55 19.84 19.62 25.44
N GLU A 56 20.41 19.79 26.63
CA GLU A 56 21.18 20.98 27.04
C GLU A 56 20.27 22.19 27.32
N LYS A 57 19.45 22.23 28.39
CA LYS A 57 19.93 22.41 29.78
C LYS A 57 21.21 23.27 29.97
N ASP A 58 21.60 24.11 29.00
CA ASP A 58 22.84 24.92 29.00
C ASP A 58 22.60 26.42 28.72
N ALA A 59 21.37 26.93 28.87
CA ALA A 59 21.10 28.37 28.86
C ALA A 59 21.18 29.01 30.27
N ALA A 60 21.98 28.41 31.17
CA ALA A 60 22.16 28.87 32.54
C ALA A 60 23.64 28.83 32.96
N LEU A 61 24.51 29.50 32.20
CA LEU A 61 25.82 30.02 32.64
C LEU A 61 26.12 31.36 31.96
#